data_AF-A0A7J8ETY2-F1
#
_entry.id   AF-A0A7J8ETY2-F1
#
_cell.length_a   1.000
_cell.length_b   1.000
_cell.length_c   1.000
_cell.angle_alpha   90.00
_cell.angle_beta   90.00
_cell.angle_gamma   90.00
#
_symmetry.space_group_name_H-M   'P 1'
#
loop_
_entity.id
_entity.type
_entity.pdbx_description
1 polymer ?
#
loop_
_entity_poly.entity_id
_entity_poly.type
_entity_poly.pdbx_seq_one_letter_code
_entity_poly.pdbx_strand_id
1 'polypeptide(L)'
;MGSVARLAALLAVLALRAGDPAGAAARGDTFSALTSVARALAPERRLLGLLRRYLRGEEARLRDLTRFYDKVLSLHEDSAPPVSNPLLAFTLIKRLQSDWRNVL
;
A
#
# COMPACT_ATOMS: atom_id res chain seq x y z
N MET A 1 -65.07 -24.84 -14.99
CA MET A 1 -64.20 -25.46 -13.95
C MET A 1 -62.69 -25.48 -14.31
N GLY A 2 -62.25 -25.04 -15.49
CA GLY A 2 -60.82 -25.15 -15.88
C GLY A 2 -59.87 -24.03 -15.41
N SER A 3 -60.38 -22.81 -15.16
CA SER A 3 -59.52 -21.64 -14.85
C SER A 3 -58.99 -21.64 -13.41
N VAL A 4 -59.81 -22.04 -12.44
CA VAL A 4 -59.43 -22.12 -11.01
C VAL A 4 -58.41 -23.23 -10.79
N ALA A 5 -58.60 -24.39 -11.45
CA ALA A 5 -57.64 -25.49 -11.41
C ALA A 5 -56.28 -25.11 -12.02
N ARG A 6 -56.27 -24.33 -13.11
CA ARG A 6 -55.04 -23.80 -13.72
C ARG A 6 -54.34 -22.77 -12.84
N LEU A 7 -55.10 -21.90 -12.17
CA LEU A 7 -54.54 -20.91 -11.25
C LEU A 7 -53.93 -21.57 -10.00
N ALA A 8 -54.62 -22.57 -9.45
CA ALA A 8 -54.12 -23.38 -8.34
C ALA A 8 -52.87 -24.17 -8.71
N ALA A 9 -52.81 -24.72 -9.93
CA ALA A 9 -51.63 -25.40 -10.44
C ALA A 9 -50.44 -24.43 -10.63
N LEU A 10 -50.69 -23.21 -11.14
CA LEU A 10 -49.67 -22.18 -11.29
C LEU A 10 -49.12 -21.71 -9.94
N LEU A 11 -49.99 -21.52 -8.94
CA LEU A 11 -49.60 -21.16 -7.58
C LEU A 11 -48.81 -22.29 -6.90
N ALA A 12 -49.20 -23.55 -7.12
CA ALA A 12 -48.47 -24.71 -6.61
C ALA A 12 -47.07 -24.84 -7.24
N VAL A 13 -46.94 -24.59 -8.55
CA VAL A 13 -45.65 -24.59 -9.25
C VAL A 13 -44.77 -23.42 -8.80
N LEU A 14 -45.34 -22.23 -8.58
CA LEU A 14 -44.62 -21.08 -8.05
C LEU A 14 -44.15 -21.31 -6.60
N ALA A 15 -44.98 -21.93 -5.76
CA ALA A 15 -44.60 -22.31 -4.39
C ALA A 15 -43.50 -23.38 -4.38
N LEU A 16 -43.57 -24.36 -5.27
CA LEU A 16 -42.56 -25.42 -5.39
C LEU A 16 -41.21 -24.87 -5.90
N ARG A 17 -41.24 -23.88 -6.80
CA ARG A 17 -40.04 -23.19 -7.29
C ARG A 17 -39.46 -22.21 -6.27
N ALA A 18 -40.31 -21.59 -5.44
CA ALA A 18 -39.88 -20.77 -4.31
C ALA A 18 -39.24 -21.61 -3.18
N GLY A 19 -39.62 -22.89 -3.09
CA GLY A 19 -39.07 -23.85 -2.15
C GLY A 19 -37.80 -24.56 -2.60
N ASP A 20 -37.19 -24.22 -3.75
CA ASP A 20 -35.98 -24.89 -4.26
C ASP A 20 -34.79 -24.66 -3.32
N PRO A 21 -34.45 -25.65 -2.46
CA PRO A 21 -33.42 -25.49 -1.45
C PRO A 21 -32.03 -25.52 -2.10
N ALA A 22 -31.89 -26.11 -3.29
CA ALA A 22 -30.64 -26.18 -4.03
C ALA A 22 -30.29 -24.81 -4.65
N GLY A 23 -31.29 -24.11 -5.19
CA GLY A 23 -31.12 -22.74 -5.68
C GLY A 23 -30.80 -21.74 -4.55
N ALA A 24 -31.42 -21.91 -3.38
CA ALA A 24 -31.11 -21.11 -2.20
C ALA A 24 -29.69 -21.42 -1.64
N ALA A 25 -29.31 -22.70 -1.58
CA ALA A 25 -27.97 -23.13 -1.15
C ALA A 25 -26.87 -22.62 -2.10
N ALA A 26 -27.03 -22.77 -3.41
CA ALA A 26 -26.06 -22.28 -4.39
C ALA A 26 -25.85 -20.75 -4.32
N ARG A 27 -26.92 -20.00 -4.02
CA ARG A 27 -26.86 -18.55 -3.79
C ARG A 27 -26.18 -18.20 -2.46
N GLY A 28 -26.39 -19.01 -1.42
CA GLY A 28 -25.67 -18.91 -0.15
C GLY A 28 -24.17 -19.20 -0.29
N ASP A 29 -23.83 -20.23 -1.05
CA ASP A 29 -22.44 -20.64 -1.32
C ASP A 29 -21.68 -19.56 -2.09
N THR A 30 -22.31 -18.96 -3.10
CA THR A 30 -21.71 -17.83 -3.84
C THR A 30 -21.50 -16.61 -2.95
N PHE A 31 -22.46 -16.27 -2.07
CA PHE A 31 -22.28 -15.17 -1.11
C PHE A 31 -21.16 -15.46 -0.10
N SER A 32 -21.07 -16.71 0.36
CA SER A 32 -20.02 -17.19 1.26
C SER A 32 -18.64 -17.12 0.60
N ALA A 33 -18.53 -17.56 -0.66
CA ALA A 33 -17.30 -17.48 -1.45
C ALA A 33 -16.85 -16.03 -1.69
N LEU A 34 -17.76 -15.14 -2.09
CA LEU A 34 -17.47 -13.70 -2.26
C LEU A 34 -17.01 -13.06 -0.93
N THR A 35 -17.65 -13.44 0.17
CA THR A 35 -17.26 -12.94 1.51
C THR A 35 -15.88 -13.46 1.92
N SER A 36 -15.55 -14.71 1.60
CA SER A 36 -14.23 -15.30 1.85
C SER A 36 -13.12 -14.59 1.07
N VAL A 37 -13.35 -14.33 -0.22
CA VAL A 37 -12.43 -13.57 -1.08
C VAL A 37 -12.25 -12.14 -0.55
N ALA A 38 -13.33 -11.45 -0.17
CA ALA A 38 -13.25 -10.11 0.39
C ALA A 38 -12.41 -10.07 1.69
N ARG A 39 -12.55 -11.09 2.55
CA ARG A 39 -11.71 -11.22 3.76
C ARG A 39 -10.24 -11.49 3.42
N ALA A 40 -9.96 -12.29 2.39
CA ALA A 40 -8.60 -12.60 1.95
C ALA A 40 -7.87 -11.39 1.31
N LEU A 41 -8.63 -10.46 0.70
CA LEU A 41 -8.08 -9.25 0.08
C LEU A 41 -7.72 -8.14 1.09
N ALA A 42 -8.31 -8.15 2.30
CA ALA A 42 -8.03 -7.12 3.30
C ALA A 42 -6.55 -7.08 3.76
N PRO A 43 -5.89 -8.23 4.04
CA PRO A 43 -4.44 -8.28 4.29
C PRO A 43 -3.59 -7.74 3.15
N GLU A 44 -3.93 -8.04 1.90
CA GLU A 44 -3.20 -7.58 0.72
C GLU A 44 -3.24 -6.05 0.61
N ARG A 45 -4.42 -5.44 0.80
CA ARG A 45 -4.56 -3.97 0.80
C ARG A 45 -3.74 -3.32 1.91
N ARG A 46 -3.64 -3.97 3.07
CA ARG A 46 -2.80 -3.50 4.19
C ARG A 46 -1.31 -3.59 3.83
N LEU A 47 -0.87 -4.68 3.20
CA LEU A 47 0.49 -4.87 2.74
C LEU A 47 0.89 -3.84 1.68
N LEU A 48 0.02 -3.60 0.69
CA LEU A 48 0.23 -2.55 -0.32
C LEU A 48 0.33 -1.16 0.32
N GLY A 49 -0.47 -0.90 1.35
CA GLY A 49 -0.37 0.34 2.14
C GLY A 49 0.97 0.48 2.87
N LEU A 50 1.50 -0.60 3.43
CA LEU A 50 2.83 -0.62 4.07
C LEU A 50 3.94 -0.41 3.03
N LEU A 51 3.90 -1.15 1.92
CA LEU A 51 4.90 -1.05 0.85
C LEU A 51 4.94 0.36 0.26
N ARG A 52 3.78 0.99 0.02
CA ARG A 52 3.71 2.37 -0.46
C ARG A 52 4.34 3.36 0.52
N ARG A 53 4.16 3.18 1.82
CA ARG A 53 4.80 4.02 2.84
C ARG A 53 6.31 3.82 2.86
N TYR A 54 6.76 2.56 2.80
CA TYR A 54 8.17 2.22 2.76
C TYR A 54 8.86 2.85 1.54
N LEU A 55 8.31 2.67 0.34
CA LEU A 55 8.86 3.24 -0.88
C LEU A 55 8.98 4.77 -0.82
N ARG A 56 7.94 5.46 -0.34
CA ARG A 56 8.01 6.92 -0.14
C ARG A 56 9.08 7.35 0.86
N GLY A 57 9.26 6.57 1.91
CA GLY A 57 10.33 6.80 2.89
C GLY A 57 11.71 6.66 2.26
N GLU A 58 11.93 5.59 1.49
CA GLU A 58 13.21 5.35 0.83
C GLU A 58 13.50 6.40 -0.26
N GLU A 59 12.48 6.80 -1.03
CA GLU A 59 12.61 7.91 -1.98
C GLU A 59 12.99 9.23 -1.30
N ALA A 60 12.43 9.52 -0.12
CA ALA A 60 12.81 10.70 0.65
C ALA A 60 14.26 10.61 1.14
N ARG A 61 14.65 9.45 1.66
CA ARG A 61 16.02 9.18 2.10
C ARG A 61 17.03 9.34 0.96
N LEU A 62 16.72 8.82 -0.23
CA LEU A 62 17.58 8.97 -1.41
C LEU A 62 17.68 10.44 -1.88
N ARG A 63 16.59 11.20 -1.83
CA ARG A 63 16.62 12.65 -2.14
C ARG A 63 17.51 13.41 -1.15
N ASP A 64 17.42 13.11 0.14
CA ASP A 64 18.24 13.76 1.15
C ASP A 64 19.72 13.39 1.01
N LEU A 65 20.01 12.12 0.67
CA LEU A 65 21.36 11.66 0.37
C LEU A 65 21.96 12.38 -0.87
N THR A 66 21.15 12.55 -1.92
CA THR A 66 21.57 13.29 -3.13
C THR A 66 21.91 14.73 -2.80
N ARG A 67 21.05 15.43 -2.03
CA ARG A 67 21.33 16.82 -1.59
C ARG A 67 22.58 16.91 -0.72
N PHE A 68 22.80 15.93 0.15
CA PHE A 68 24.01 15.87 0.96
C PHE A 68 25.24 15.73 0.06
N TYR A 69 25.22 14.81 -0.90
CA TYR A 69 26.30 14.63 -1.88
C TYR A 69 26.60 15.93 -2.64
N ASP A 70 25.58 16.57 -3.21
CA ASP A 70 25.75 17.82 -3.98
C ASP A 70 26.39 18.93 -3.13
N LYS A 71 25.97 19.05 -1.87
CA LYS A 71 26.55 20.01 -0.91
C LYS A 71 28.00 19.69 -0.58
N VAL A 72 28.35 18.41 -0.40
CA VAL A 72 29.73 18.03 -0.10
C VAL A 72 30.63 18.27 -1.31
N LEU A 73 30.13 17.97 -2.51
CA LEU A 73 30.84 18.18 -3.77
C LEU A 73 31.15 19.67 -3.98
N SER A 74 30.15 20.55 -3.85
CA SER A 74 30.37 21.99 -4.03
C SER A 74 31.40 22.54 -3.03
N LEU A 75 31.34 22.10 -1.77
CA LEU A 75 32.31 22.48 -0.75
C LEU A 75 33.71 21.90 -0.97
N HIS A 76 33.86 20.87 -1.80
CA HIS A 76 35.15 20.32 -2.17
C HIS A 76 35.75 21.08 -3.36
N GLU A 77 34.95 21.40 -4.37
CA GLU A 77 35.36 22.13 -5.56
C GLU A 77 35.75 23.59 -5.27
N ASP A 78 35.10 24.25 -4.30
CA ASP A 78 35.31 25.67 -3.99
C ASP A 78 36.47 25.95 -3.00
N SER A 79 37.21 24.94 -2.52
CA SER A 79 38.13 25.12 -1.38
C SER A 79 39.60 25.28 -1.77
N ALA A 80 40.15 26.47 -1.53
CA ALA A 80 41.57 26.67 -1.17
C ALA A 80 41.91 25.83 0.09
N PRO A 81 43.19 25.51 0.41
CA PRO A 81 43.53 24.62 1.52
C PRO A 81 42.80 25.03 2.82
N PRO A 82 41.90 24.17 3.36
CA PRO A 82 40.99 24.52 4.47
C PRO A 82 41.70 25.01 5.74
N VAL A 83 42.98 24.68 5.86
CA VAL A 83 43.84 24.96 7.02
C VAL A 83 44.19 26.45 7.15
N SER A 84 44.00 27.25 6.10
CA SER A 84 44.29 28.68 6.10
C SER A 84 43.18 29.54 6.73
N ASN A 85 41.97 28.98 6.92
CA ASN A 85 40.82 29.67 7.49
C ASN A 85 40.18 28.81 8.61
N PRO A 86 40.20 29.26 9.87
CA PRO A 86 39.67 28.50 11.01
C PRO A 86 38.19 28.12 10.89
N LEU A 87 37.36 28.94 10.23
CA LEU A 87 35.95 28.63 10.00
C LEU A 87 35.80 27.49 8.98
N LEU A 88 36.60 27.49 7.91
CA LEU A 88 36.62 26.40 6.93
C LEU A 88 37.16 25.10 7.56
N ALA A 89 38.19 25.19 8.41
CA ALA A 89 38.70 24.05 9.17
C ALA A 89 37.65 23.45 10.12
N PHE A 90 36.92 24.27 10.87
CA PHE A 90 35.85 23.79 11.76
C PHE A 90 34.72 23.10 10.99
N THR A 91 34.26 23.69 9.88
CA THR A 91 33.19 23.08 9.06
C THR A 91 33.63 21.76 8.43
N LEU A 92 34.90 21.64 8.02
CA LEU A 92 35.49 20.38 7.55
C LEU A 92 35.51 19.31 8.66
N ILE A 93 35.99 19.66 9.86
CA ILE A 93 36.04 18.73 11.00
C ILE A 93 34.64 18.25 11.37
N LYS A 94 33.68 19.17 11.48
CA LYS A 94 32.28 18.83 11.75
C LYS A 94 31.73 17.87 10.69
N ARG A 95 31.99 18.15 9.41
CA ARG A 95 31.54 17.31 8.30
C ARG A 95 32.08 15.89 8.44
N LEU A 96 33.39 15.75 8.69
CA LEU A 96 34.09 14.46 8.85
C LEU A 96 33.62 13.65 10.06
N GLN A 97 33.40 14.30 11.21
CA GLN A 97 33.12 13.59 12.46
C GLN A 97 31.64 13.35 12.73
N SER A 98 30.77 14.26 12.27
CA SER A 98 29.33 14.21 12.58
C SER A 98 28.47 14.06 11.34
N ASP A 99 28.66 14.89 10.32
CA ASP A 99 27.71 14.91 9.20
C ASP A 99 27.78 13.60 8.39
N TRP A 100 28.98 13.09 8.10
CA TRP A 100 29.16 11.78 7.45
C TRP A 100 28.60 10.62 8.28
N ARG A 101 28.70 10.71 9.61
CA ARG A 101 28.23 9.67 10.53
C ARG A 101 26.71 9.65 10.70
N ASN A 102 26.03 10.75 10.35
CA ASN A 102 24.57 10.84 10.35
C ASN A 102 23.95 10.32 9.04
N VAL A 103 24.76 10.11 8.01
CA VAL A 103 24.32 9.62 6.69
C VAL A 103 24.44 8.08 6.57
N LEU A 104 25.45 7.50 7.25
CA LEU A 104 25.70 6.06 7.38
C LEU A 104 24.84 5.42 8.47
#